data_AF-A0A965GU30-F1
#
_entry.id   AF-A0A965GU30-F1
#
_cell.length_a   1.000
_cell.length_b   1.000
_cell.length_c   1.000
_cell.angle_alpha   90.00
_cell.angle_beta   90.00
_cell.angle_gamma   90.00
#
_symmetry.space_group_name_H-M   'P 1'
#
loop_
_entity.id
_entity.type
_entity.pdbx_description
1 polymer ?
#
loop_
_entity_poly.entity_id
_entity_poly.type
_entity_poly.pdbx_seq_one_letter_code
_entity_poly.pdbx_strand_id
1 'polypeptide(L)'
;MAWFWESRGEGEFQTPEVSSIYEGWNGWEADLATVLSSHAEVFTREITQNFVDAAKLVANSRTGSPSLTFRFLTFTGSKARDLREKLGVSDLSGKYKLLDSDQKRSLKLPESKLLGGKDTEDLNLLIVTESGTSGMLGPWTRDSRYLDKDGKVIMRRMRDALLSSAGSNNKASLGSYGEGKKAIIAASAPRTLITYTAFDSGSTDDGASRRLLGTTYWRPYNHKS
;
A
#
# COMPACT_ATOMS: atom_id res chain seq x y z
N MET A 1 16.96 3.97 3.96
CA MET A 1 16.14 2.75 4.13
C MET A 1 16.66 1.73 3.13
N ALA A 2 16.83 0.47 3.51
CA ALA A 2 17.29 -0.59 2.58
C ALA A 2 16.10 -1.43 2.10
N TRP A 3 16.02 -1.67 0.79
CA TRP A 3 14.99 -2.53 0.20
C TRP A 3 15.48 -3.98 0.14
N PHE A 4 14.73 -4.87 0.77
CA PHE A 4 14.96 -6.32 0.68
C PHE A 4 14.09 -6.88 -0.44
N TRP A 5 14.73 -7.53 -1.40
CA TRP A 5 14.06 -8.13 -2.55
C TRP A 5 13.98 -9.64 -2.35
N GLU A 6 12.77 -10.15 -2.17
CA GLU A 6 12.54 -11.58 -2.05
C GLU A 6 12.14 -12.16 -3.40
N SER A 7 12.97 -13.07 -3.92
CA SER A 7 12.66 -13.85 -5.12
C SER A 7 11.53 -14.83 -4.81
N ARG A 8 10.53 -14.91 -5.68
CA ARG A 8 9.38 -15.81 -5.46
C ARG A 8 9.79 -17.27 -5.57
N GLY A 9 9.75 -17.98 -4.44
CA GLY A 9 9.87 -19.42 -4.33
C GLY A 9 9.01 -20.01 -3.21
N GLU A 10 8.68 -19.21 -2.19
CA GLU A 10 7.79 -19.63 -1.11
C GLU A 10 6.44 -18.92 -1.25
N GLY A 11 5.34 -19.68 -1.19
CA GLY A 11 3.96 -19.22 -1.47
C GLY A 11 3.40 -18.18 -0.49
N GLU A 12 4.26 -17.40 0.17
CA GLU A 12 3.92 -16.42 1.19
C GLU A 12 3.69 -15.00 0.63
N PHE A 13 4.38 -14.63 -0.45
CA PHE A 13 4.36 -13.27 -1.00
C PHE A 13 4.12 -13.26 -2.52
N GLN A 14 2.88 -13.52 -2.94
CA GLN A 14 2.46 -13.22 -4.31
C GLN A 14 1.93 -11.79 -4.39
N THR A 15 2.54 -10.94 -5.24
CA THR A 15 1.93 -9.63 -5.49
C THR A 15 0.57 -9.85 -6.15
N PRO A 16 -0.47 -9.07 -5.77
CA PRO A 16 -1.74 -9.13 -6.45
C PRO A 16 -1.53 -8.86 -7.94
N GLU A 17 -2.26 -9.59 -8.79
CA GLU A 17 -2.27 -9.28 -10.20
C GLU A 17 -3.09 -8.00 -10.43
N VAL A 18 -2.41 -6.87 -10.57
CA VAL A 18 -3.02 -5.62 -11.02
C VAL A 18 -3.06 -5.66 -12.54
N SER A 19 -4.11 -6.25 -13.11
CA SER A 19 -4.41 -6.23 -14.55
C SER A 19 -5.38 -5.10 -14.90
N SER A 20 -6.34 -4.84 -14.01
CA SER A 20 -7.27 -3.71 -14.02
C SER A 20 -7.56 -3.30 -12.57
N ILE A 21 -7.94 -2.05 -12.36
CA ILE A 21 -8.53 -1.55 -11.09
C ILE A 21 -10.01 -1.15 -11.29
N TYR A 22 -10.54 -1.34 -12.51
CA TYR A 22 -11.85 -0.86 -12.95
C TYR A 22 -12.89 -2.00 -13.03
N GLU A 23 -12.54 -3.20 -12.58
CA GLU A 23 -13.48 -4.33 -12.56
C GLU A 23 -14.64 -4.01 -11.61
N GLY A 24 -15.87 -3.91 -12.15
CA GLY A 24 -17.05 -3.47 -11.40
C GLY A 24 -17.18 -1.95 -11.21
N TRP A 25 -16.27 -1.14 -11.76
CA TRP A 25 -16.46 0.31 -11.86
C TRP A 25 -17.28 0.63 -13.11
N ASN A 26 -18.40 1.32 -12.91
CA ASN A 26 -19.15 1.94 -13.99
C ASN A 26 -18.94 3.45 -13.90
N GLY A 27 -18.85 4.12 -15.05
CA GLY A 27 -18.79 5.58 -15.10
C GLY A 27 -20.01 6.18 -14.41
N TRP A 28 -19.80 7.29 -13.71
CA TRP A 28 -20.89 8.01 -13.07
C TRP A 28 -21.83 8.56 -14.14
N GLU A 29 -23.15 8.35 -13.97
CA GLU A 29 -24.18 8.77 -14.94
C GLU A 29 -24.54 10.28 -14.86
N ALA A 30 -23.77 11.08 -14.11
CA ALA A 30 -24.09 12.45 -13.77
C ALA A 30 -22.98 13.40 -14.20
N ASP A 31 -23.39 14.63 -14.54
CA ASP A 31 -22.50 15.67 -15.02
C ASP A 31 -21.71 16.29 -13.86
N LEU A 32 -20.56 15.69 -13.53
CA LEU A 32 -19.59 16.34 -12.68
C LEU A 32 -19.06 17.61 -13.37
N ALA A 33 -18.92 18.70 -12.61
CA ALA A 33 -18.38 19.97 -13.12
C ALA A 33 -16.96 19.86 -13.72
N THR A 34 -16.24 18.79 -13.37
CA THR A 34 -14.95 18.43 -13.97
C THR A 34 -14.88 16.93 -14.16
N VAL A 35 -14.30 16.49 -15.27
CA VAL A 35 -14.04 15.07 -15.52
C VAL A 35 -12.97 14.60 -14.53
N LEU A 36 -13.37 13.79 -13.56
CA LEU A 36 -12.45 13.15 -12.63
C LEU A 36 -11.78 11.95 -13.31
N SER A 37 -10.50 11.74 -13.02
CA SER A 37 -9.83 10.51 -13.42
C SER A 37 -10.49 9.33 -12.70
N SER A 38 -10.94 8.32 -13.44
CA SER A 38 -11.47 7.06 -12.88
C SER A 38 -10.47 6.43 -11.90
N HIS A 39 -9.18 6.57 -12.16
CA HIS A 39 -8.12 6.10 -11.25
C HIS A 39 -8.16 6.82 -9.90
N ALA A 40 -8.30 8.14 -9.91
CA ALA A 40 -8.36 8.95 -8.70
C ALA A 40 -9.66 8.69 -7.91
N GLU A 41 -10.78 8.50 -8.62
CA GLU A 41 -12.06 8.16 -8.02
C GLU A 41 -12.01 6.80 -7.32
N VAL A 42 -11.58 5.75 -8.04
CA VAL A 42 -11.44 4.40 -7.47
C VAL A 42 -10.49 4.44 -6.28
N PHE A 43 -9.31 5.06 -6.41
CA PHE A 43 -8.38 5.21 -5.30
C PHE A 43 -9.03 5.86 -4.06
N THR A 44 -9.72 6.99 -4.26
CA THR A 44 -10.35 7.76 -3.17
C THR A 44 -11.47 6.97 -2.51
N ARG A 45 -12.27 6.24 -3.29
CA ARG A 45 -13.33 5.38 -2.77
C ARG A 45 -12.75 4.27 -1.89
N GLU A 46 -11.78 3.52 -2.39
CA GLU A 46 -11.22 2.36 -1.68
C GLU A 46 -10.49 2.79 -0.40
N ILE A 47 -9.73 3.88 -0.42
CA ILE A 47 -9.05 4.37 0.79
C ILE A 47 -10.02 4.94 1.82
N THR A 48 -11.11 5.58 1.37
CA THR A 48 -12.17 6.09 2.26
C THR A 48 -12.95 4.95 2.91
N GLN A 49 -13.24 3.89 2.15
CA GLN A 49 -13.88 2.68 2.70
C GLN A 49 -12.99 2.03 3.77
N ASN A 50 -11.69 1.84 3.48
CA ASN A 50 -10.73 1.31 4.45
C ASN A 50 -10.67 2.16 5.72
N PHE A 51 -10.66 3.49 5.58
CA PHE A 51 -10.69 4.43 6.69
C PHE A 51 -11.96 4.28 7.55
N VAL A 52 -13.14 4.23 6.91
CA VAL A 52 -14.42 4.08 7.62
C VAL A 52 -14.47 2.77 8.39
N ASP A 53 -14.02 1.67 7.79
CA ASP A 53 -13.99 0.37 8.45
C ASP A 53 -12.96 0.34 9.59
N ALA A 54 -11.80 0.97 9.42
CA ALA A 54 -10.80 1.14 10.48
C ALA A 54 -11.32 1.98 11.66
N ALA A 55 -12.11 3.01 11.38
CA ALA A 55 -12.70 3.90 12.38
C ALA A 55 -13.82 3.20 13.18
N LYS A 56 -14.67 2.39 12.54
CA LYS A 56 -15.74 1.63 13.21
C LYS A 56 -15.22 0.73 14.32
N LEU A 57 -14.02 0.17 14.14
CA LEU A 57 -13.42 -0.77 15.09
C LEU A 57 -13.06 -0.15 16.45
N VAL A 58 -12.88 1.17 16.50
CA VAL A 58 -12.55 1.92 17.73
C VAL A 58 -13.62 2.94 18.10
N ALA A 59 -14.79 2.87 17.46
CA ALA A 59 -15.86 3.86 17.65
C ALA A 59 -16.28 3.99 19.12
N ASN A 60 -16.28 2.88 19.86
CA ASN A 60 -16.70 2.83 21.27
C ASN A 60 -15.58 3.18 22.27
N SER A 61 -14.32 3.24 21.85
CA SER A 61 -13.15 3.40 22.73
C SER A 61 -12.37 4.68 22.50
N ARG A 62 -12.75 5.50 21.51
CA ARG A 62 -12.03 6.74 21.18
C ARG A 62 -12.67 7.98 21.80
N THR A 63 -11.83 8.99 22.01
CA THR A 63 -12.24 10.38 22.21
C THR A 63 -11.94 11.18 20.94
N GLY A 64 -12.95 11.80 20.34
CA GLY A 64 -12.81 12.66 19.15
C GLY A 64 -13.25 12.01 17.83
N SER A 65 -13.22 12.81 16.76
CA SER A 65 -13.62 12.40 15.41
C SER A 65 -12.41 11.85 14.64
N PRO A 66 -12.57 10.80 13.83
CA PRO A 66 -11.50 10.30 12.99
C PRO A 66 -11.30 11.28 11.84
N SER A 67 -10.10 11.31 11.27
CA SER A 67 -9.81 12.16 10.12
C SER A 67 -9.02 11.42 9.07
N LEU A 68 -9.39 11.64 7.80
CA LEU A 68 -8.64 11.21 6.64
C LEU A 68 -8.15 12.46 5.91
N THR A 69 -6.85 12.57 5.66
CA THR A 69 -6.25 13.74 5.00
C THR A 69 -5.38 13.31 3.83
N PHE A 70 -5.53 14.00 2.70
CA PHE A 70 -4.73 13.83 1.50
C PHE A 70 -3.79 15.03 1.35
N ARG A 71 -2.49 14.77 1.20
CA ARG A 71 -1.49 15.78 0.92
C ARG A 71 -0.72 15.41 -0.34
N PHE A 72 -0.68 16.33 -1.29
CA PHE A 72 0.10 16.22 -2.51
C PHE A 72 1.35 17.06 -2.31
N LEU A 73 2.51 16.41 -2.27
CA LEU A 73 3.79 17.07 -2.10
C LEU A 73 4.65 16.87 -3.34
N THR A 74 5.26 17.95 -3.80
CA THR A 74 6.28 17.91 -4.84
C THR A 74 7.59 18.42 -4.25
N PHE A 75 8.61 17.57 -4.28
CA PHE A 75 9.98 17.96 -3.97
C PHE A 75 10.73 18.15 -5.27
N THR A 76 11.62 19.15 -5.33
CA THR A 76 12.41 19.46 -6.53
C THR A 76 13.91 19.52 -6.21
N GLY A 77 14.76 19.37 -7.23
CA GLY A 77 16.21 19.54 -7.16
C GLY A 77 16.89 18.64 -6.12
N SER A 78 17.75 19.22 -5.28
CA SER A 78 18.48 18.50 -4.23
C SER A 78 17.55 17.84 -3.22
N LYS A 79 16.44 18.48 -2.83
CA LYS A 79 15.48 17.91 -1.87
C LYS A 79 14.84 16.62 -2.40
N ALA A 80 14.54 16.57 -3.70
CA ALA A 80 14.03 15.36 -4.32
C ALA A 80 15.08 14.24 -4.33
N ARG A 81 16.34 14.55 -4.66
CA ARG A 81 17.46 13.60 -4.62
C ARG A 81 17.67 13.03 -3.23
N ASP A 82 17.82 13.89 -2.23
CA ASP A 82 18.06 13.50 -0.84
C ASP A 82 16.93 12.63 -0.29
N LEU A 83 15.68 12.96 -0.63
CA LEU A 83 14.53 12.17 -0.18
C LEU A 83 14.46 10.81 -0.88
N ARG A 84 14.74 10.74 -2.19
CA ARG A 84 14.80 9.46 -2.93
C ARG A 84 15.85 8.52 -2.33
N GLU A 85 17.02 9.05 -1.99
CA GLU A 85 18.09 8.29 -1.35
C GLU A 85 17.69 7.82 0.05
N LYS A 86 17.13 8.70 0.89
CA LYS A 86 16.66 8.34 2.23
C LYS A 86 15.59 7.24 2.21
N LEU A 87 14.67 7.32 1.25
CA LEU A 87 13.63 6.31 1.03
C LEU A 87 14.16 5.05 0.33
N GLY A 88 15.38 5.05 -0.19
CA GLY A 88 15.97 3.94 -0.95
C GLY A 88 15.29 3.67 -2.29
N VAL A 89 14.40 4.55 -2.76
CA VAL A 89 13.61 4.30 -3.99
C VAL A 89 14.46 4.40 -5.26
N SER A 90 15.68 4.92 -5.16
CA SER A 90 16.68 4.89 -6.23
C SER A 90 17.06 3.45 -6.61
N ASP A 91 17.06 2.53 -5.66
CA ASP A 91 17.36 1.10 -5.90
C ASP A 91 16.34 0.46 -6.85
N LEU A 92 15.09 0.94 -6.82
CA LEU A 92 14.04 0.48 -7.73
C LEU A 92 14.43 0.76 -9.19
N SER A 93 14.96 1.96 -9.49
CA SER A 93 15.40 2.28 -10.85
C SER A 93 16.56 1.39 -11.29
N GLY A 94 17.53 1.17 -10.41
CA GLY A 94 18.66 0.26 -10.67
C GLY A 94 18.17 -1.14 -11.03
N LYS A 95 17.26 -1.71 -10.22
CA LYS A 95 16.66 -3.03 -10.46
C LYS A 95 15.83 -3.07 -11.75
N TYR A 96 15.03 -2.05 -12.01
CA TYR A 96 14.21 -1.97 -13.23
C TYR A 96 15.08 -1.92 -14.50
N LYS A 97 16.24 -1.22 -14.46
CA LYS A 97 17.16 -1.13 -15.60
C LYS A 97 17.77 -2.48 -15.99
N LEU A 98 17.98 -3.39 -15.03
CA LEU A 98 18.51 -4.73 -15.27
C LEU A 98 17.53 -5.66 -16.01
N LEU A 99 16.26 -5.30 -16.08
CA LEU A 99 15.24 -6.09 -16.77
C LEU A 99 15.33 -5.89 -18.28
N ASP A 100 15.16 -6.97 -19.03
CA ASP A 100 15.01 -6.89 -20.48
C ASP A 100 13.65 -6.30 -20.89
N SER A 101 13.50 -6.02 -22.18
CA SER A 101 12.28 -5.40 -22.72
C SER A 101 11.03 -6.25 -22.50
N ASP A 102 11.14 -7.58 -22.49
CA ASP A 102 10.01 -8.49 -22.37
C ASP A 102 9.54 -8.56 -20.91
N GLN A 103 10.49 -8.62 -19.98
CA GLN A 103 10.23 -8.50 -18.55
C GLN A 103 9.62 -7.15 -18.20
N LYS A 104 10.15 -6.04 -18.72
CA LYS A 104 9.56 -4.71 -18.50
C LYS A 104 8.10 -4.63 -18.96
N ARG A 105 7.78 -5.21 -20.12
CA ARG A 105 6.40 -5.31 -20.62
C ARG A 105 5.54 -6.21 -19.73
N SER A 106 6.08 -7.34 -19.27
CA SER A 106 5.33 -8.30 -18.44
C SER A 106 4.94 -7.73 -17.07
N LEU A 107 5.70 -6.76 -16.52
CA LEU A 107 5.36 -6.07 -15.28
C LEU A 107 4.07 -5.24 -15.37
N LYS A 108 3.69 -4.80 -16.58
CA LYS A 108 2.53 -3.93 -16.86
C LYS A 108 2.52 -2.67 -15.96
N LEU A 109 3.68 -2.04 -15.76
CA LEU A 109 3.78 -0.80 -15.00
C LEU A 109 3.44 0.40 -15.88
N PRO A 110 2.73 1.41 -15.35
CA PRO A 110 2.63 2.71 -16.01
C PRO A 110 4.00 3.34 -16.25
N GLU A 111 4.07 4.30 -17.16
CA GLU A 111 5.27 5.09 -17.33
C GLU A 111 5.65 5.79 -16.02
N SER A 112 6.93 5.66 -15.64
CA SER A 112 7.44 6.19 -14.39
C SER A 112 8.77 6.88 -14.62
N LYS A 113 8.81 8.20 -14.40
CA LYS A 113 10.06 8.98 -14.44
C LYS A 113 11.06 8.43 -13.42
N LEU A 114 10.57 7.96 -12.26
CA LEU A 114 11.40 7.36 -11.20
C LEU A 114 12.08 6.08 -11.66
N LEU A 115 11.38 5.18 -12.37
CA LEU A 115 11.98 3.92 -12.87
C LEU A 115 12.87 4.14 -14.08
N GLY A 116 12.53 5.09 -14.96
CA GLY A 116 13.33 5.45 -16.13
C GLY A 116 14.74 5.94 -15.78
N GLY A 117 14.98 6.32 -14.52
CA GLY A 117 16.32 6.57 -13.99
C GLY A 117 17.09 7.67 -14.71
N LYS A 118 16.36 8.58 -15.36
CA LYS A 118 16.83 9.95 -15.51
C LYS A 118 16.79 10.56 -14.11
N ASP A 119 17.76 11.37 -13.75
CA ASP A 119 17.70 12.17 -12.53
C ASP A 119 16.46 13.06 -12.60
N THR A 120 15.34 12.54 -12.13
CA THR A 120 14.13 13.34 -12.02
C THR A 120 14.45 14.42 -11.00
N GLU A 121 14.41 15.66 -11.44
CA GLU A 121 14.51 16.78 -10.51
C GLU A 121 13.33 16.76 -9.54
N ASP A 122 12.22 16.12 -9.92
CA ASP A 122 11.01 16.08 -9.12
C ASP A 122 10.77 14.71 -8.47
N LEU A 123 10.24 14.74 -7.25
CA LEU A 123 9.62 13.62 -6.56
C LEU A 123 8.23 14.04 -6.09
N ASN A 124 7.20 13.39 -6.64
CA ASN A 124 5.81 13.60 -6.24
C ASN A 124 5.38 12.52 -5.25
N LEU A 125 4.82 12.93 -4.12
CA LEU A 125 4.29 12.06 -3.09
C LEU A 125 2.81 12.38 -2.85
N LEU A 126 1.99 11.34 -2.85
CA LEU A 126 0.68 11.36 -2.25
C LEU A 126 0.79 10.79 -0.83
N ILE A 127 0.62 11.65 0.17
CA ILE A 127 0.57 11.24 1.58
C ILE A 127 -0.88 11.20 2.02
N VAL A 128 -1.36 10.00 2.29
CA VAL A 128 -2.65 9.80 2.95
C VAL A 128 -2.40 9.57 4.43
N THR A 129 -3.04 10.37 5.29
CA THR A 129 -2.92 10.25 6.74
C THR A 129 -4.29 9.97 7.34
N GLU A 130 -4.37 8.87 8.06
CA GLU A 130 -5.52 8.47 8.86
C GLU A 130 -5.18 8.69 10.33
N SER A 131 -6.10 9.33 11.07
CA SER A 131 -5.99 9.57 12.51
C SER A 131 -7.30 9.20 13.22
N GLY A 132 -7.21 8.79 14.48
CA GLY A 132 -8.38 8.45 15.30
C GLY A 132 -9.03 7.10 14.95
N THR A 133 -8.22 6.15 14.48
CA THR A 133 -8.61 4.79 14.10
C THR A 133 -7.75 3.73 14.81
N SER A 134 -7.97 2.45 14.50
CA SER A 134 -7.23 1.33 15.11
C SER A 134 -5.76 1.19 14.69
N GLY A 135 -5.36 1.81 13.57
CA GLY A 135 -4.08 1.49 12.93
C GLY A 135 -4.01 0.05 12.38
N MET A 136 -2.83 -0.34 11.92
CA MET A 136 -2.56 -1.68 11.37
C MET A 136 -1.84 -2.57 12.41
N LEU A 137 -2.54 -2.82 13.52
CA LEU A 137 -2.06 -3.58 14.67
C LEU A 137 -1.82 -5.09 14.42
N GLY A 138 -1.34 -5.78 15.45
CA GLY A 138 -1.17 -7.25 15.51
C GLY A 138 0.26 -7.73 15.31
N PRO A 139 0.60 -9.00 15.57
CA PRO A 139 1.98 -9.47 15.52
C PRO A 139 2.56 -9.48 14.09
N TRP A 140 3.89 -9.38 13.98
CA TRP A 140 4.57 -9.53 12.69
C TRP A 140 4.84 -10.99 12.31
N THR A 141 5.10 -11.85 13.30
CA THR A 141 5.48 -13.25 13.14
C THR A 141 4.26 -14.18 12.95
N ARG A 142 4.48 -15.40 12.42
CA ARG A 142 3.39 -16.34 12.06
C ARG A 142 3.09 -17.45 13.07
N ASP A 143 3.95 -17.58 14.04
CA ASP A 143 4.12 -18.67 15.00
C ASP A 143 3.02 -18.77 16.08
N SER A 144 2.30 -17.70 16.39
CA SER A 144 1.25 -17.72 17.43
C SER A 144 -0.09 -17.15 16.97
N ARG A 145 -1.19 -17.78 17.42
CA ARG A 145 -2.50 -17.12 17.48
C ARG A 145 -2.44 -16.14 18.65
N TYR A 146 -2.27 -14.86 18.36
CA TYR A 146 -2.27 -13.85 19.41
C TYR A 146 -3.71 -13.53 19.81
N LEU A 147 -4.01 -13.55 21.11
CA LEU A 147 -5.32 -13.22 21.65
C LEU A 147 -5.22 -11.88 22.39
N ASP A 148 -6.24 -11.03 22.26
CA ASP A 148 -6.36 -9.87 23.13
C ASP A 148 -6.75 -10.28 24.57
N LYS A 149 -6.81 -9.29 25.46
CA LYS A 149 -7.20 -9.47 26.87
C LYS A 149 -8.57 -10.14 27.07
N ASP A 150 -9.41 -10.13 26.04
CA ASP A 150 -10.77 -10.70 26.03
C ASP A 150 -10.80 -12.07 25.31
N GLY A 151 -9.64 -12.63 24.96
CA GLY A 151 -9.49 -13.94 24.32
C GLY A 151 -9.76 -13.96 22.81
N LYS A 152 -9.84 -12.79 22.15
CA LYS A 152 -10.13 -12.69 20.71
C LYS A 152 -8.85 -12.63 19.89
N VAL A 153 -8.83 -13.36 18.77
CA VAL A 153 -7.68 -13.38 17.86
C VAL A 153 -7.38 -11.98 17.32
N ILE A 154 -6.16 -11.53 17.56
CA ILE A 154 -5.61 -10.30 16.99
C ILE A 154 -5.08 -10.61 15.58
N MET A 155 -5.67 -9.93 14.61
CA MET A 155 -5.30 -10.05 13.20
C MET A 155 -3.97 -9.34 12.91
N ARG A 156 -3.17 -9.87 11.97
CA ARG A 156 -1.85 -9.35 11.59
C ARG A 156 -1.98 -8.27 10.52
N ARG A 157 -2.69 -7.19 10.86
CA ARG A 157 -3.29 -6.28 9.86
C ARG A 157 -2.29 -5.70 8.88
N MET A 158 -1.14 -5.20 9.34
CA MET A 158 -0.16 -4.59 8.42
C MET A 158 0.44 -5.63 7.48
N ARG A 159 0.82 -6.81 8.01
CA ARG A 159 1.37 -7.91 7.22
C ARG A 159 0.35 -8.43 6.23
N ASP A 160 -0.88 -8.67 6.66
CA ASP A 160 -1.94 -9.19 5.81
C ASP A 160 -2.33 -8.18 4.73
N ALA A 161 -2.50 -6.91 5.12
CA ALA A 161 -2.86 -5.84 4.19
C ALA A 161 -1.77 -5.57 3.16
N LEU A 162 -0.49 -5.62 3.53
CA LEU A 162 0.60 -5.24 2.61
C LEU A 162 1.24 -6.43 1.91
N LEU A 163 1.38 -7.58 2.56
CA LEU A 163 2.21 -8.69 2.06
C LEU A 163 1.42 -9.95 1.67
N SER A 164 0.27 -10.21 2.30
CA SER A 164 -0.53 -11.41 1.99
C SER A 164 -1.25 -11.33 0.64
N SER A 165 -1.37 -12.49 0.01
CA SER A 165 -1.97 -12.71 -1.33
C SER A 165 -3.31 -13.46 -1.29
N ALA A 166 -3.71 -14.01 -0.15
CA ALA A 166 -4.96 -14.76 -0.02
C ALA A 166 -6.06 -13.82 0.55
N GLY A 167 -7.26 -13.71 -0.04
CA GLY A 167 -8.08 -14.83 -0.48
C GLY A 167 -8.92 -15.42 0.66
N SER A 168 -9.14 -14.71 1.77
CA SER A 168 -10.19 -15.12 2.72
C SER A 168 -11.54 -14.62 2.21
N ASN A 169 -12.35 -15.54 1.68
CA ASN A 169 -13.78 -15.41 1.41
C ASN A 169 -14.61 -15.18 2.70
N ASN A 170 -14.18 -14.26 3.57
CA ASN A 170 -14.90 -13.92 4.78
C ASN A 170 -15.89 -12.81 4.46
N LYS A 171 -17.07 -13.18 3.94
CA LYS A 171 -18.27 -12.39 3.57
C LYS A 171 -18.69 -11.21 4.49
N ALA A 172 -17.94 -10.89 5.54
CA ALA A 172 -18.22 -9.87 6.52
C ALA A 172 -17.46 -8.54 6.33
N SER A 173 -16.51 -8.41 5.38
CA SER A 173 -15.98 -7.08 5.01
C SER A 173 -16.77 -6.51 3.83
N LEU A 174 -17.23 -5.27 3.96
CA LEU A 174 -17.97 -4.52 2.93
C LEU A 174 -17.09 -4.08 1.74
N GLY A 175 -15.79 -4.40 1.75
CA GLY A 175 -14.85 -4.11 0.67
C GLY A 175 -14.78 -5.21 -0.39
N SER A 176 -14.67 -4.79 -1.65
CA SER A 176 -14.41 -5.66 -2.80
C SER A 176 -13.10 -6.44 -2.59
N TYR A 177 -13.21 -7.75 -2.36
CA TYR A 177 -12.11 -8.65 -2.01
C TYR A 177 -11.04 -8.63 -3.10
N GLY A 178 -9.87 -8.05 -2.80
CA GLY A 178 -8.71 -8.00 -3.68
C GLY A 178 -8.58 -6.73 -4.52
N GLU A 179 -9.69 -6.12 -4.94
CA GLU A 179 -9.67 -4.91 -5.80
C GLU A 179 -9.26 -3.65 -5.04
N GLY A 180 -9.72 -3.46 -3.80
CA GLY A 180 -9.39 -2.27 -3.01
C GLY A 180 -7.88 -2.09 -2.76
N LYS A 181 -7.17 -3.21 -2.56
CA LYS A 181 -5.70 -3.21 -2.44
C LYS A 181 -5.03 -2.89 -3.79
N LYS A 182 -5.55 -3.41 -4.91
CA LYS A 182 -5.01 -3.14 -6.26
C LYS A 182 -5.11 -1.65 -6.60
N ALA A 183 -6.23 -1.00 -6.28
CA ALA A 183 -6.44 0.43 -6.51
C ALA A 183 -5.40 1.29 -5.76
N ILE A 184 -5.16 0.98 -4.49
CA ILE A 184 -4.16 1.69 -3.66
C ILE A 184 -2.75 1.49 -4.23
N ILE A 185 -2.40 0.26 -4.60
CA ILE A 185 -1.10 -0.05 -5.22
C ILE A 185 -0.92 0.70 -6.55
N ALA A 186 -1.97 0.74 -7.36
CA ALA A 186 -1.94 1.33 -8.69
C ALA A 186 -1.83 2.86 -8.67
N ALA A 187 -2.18 3.53 -7.57
CA ALA A 187 -2.01 4.99 -7.41
C ALA A 187 -0.55 5.45 -7.53
N SER A 188 0.41 4.56 -7.26
CA SER A 188 1.83 4.81 -7.52
C SER A 188 2.24 4.18 -8.85
N ALA A 189 2.79 4.96 -9.78
CA ALA A 189 3.34 4.45 -11.04
C ALA A 189 4.39 3.32 -10.85
N PRO A 190 5.39 3.43 -9.95
CA PRO A 190 6.29 2.31 -9.65
C PRO A 190 5.67 1.21 -8.77
N ARG A 191 4.37 1.29 -8.45
CA ARG A 191 3.64 0.43 -7.52
C ARG A 191 4.33 0.29 -6.17
N THR A 192 4.75 1.41 -5.60
CA THR A 192 5.53 1.47 -4.36
C THR A 192 4.76 2.23 -3.30
N LEU A 193 4.66 1.66 -2.11
CA LEU A 193 4.02 2.25 -0.94
C LEU A 193 5.03 2.34 0.20
N ILE A 194 4.92 3.40 0.98
CA ILE A 194 5.60 3.54 2.26
C ILE A 194 4.52 3.72 3.31
N THR A 195 4.32 2.70 4.14
CA THR A 195 3.24 2.65 5.10
C THR A 195 3.79 2.79 6.50
N TYR A 196 3.34 3.82 7.20
CA TYR A 196 3.56 4.01 8.62
C TYR A 196 2.24 3.83 9.36
N THR A 197 2.30 3.17 10.52
CA THR A 197 1.14 3.04 11.40
C THR A 197 1.57 3.20 12.85
N ALA A 198 0.68 3.74 13.68
CA ALA A 198 0.78 3.73 15.14
C ALA A 198 -0.46 3.05 15.71
N PHE A 199 -0.29 2.29 16.77
CA PHE A 199 -1.33 1.50 17.43
C PHE A 199 -0.95 1.24 18.89
N ASP A 200 -1.89 0.69 19.67
CA ASP A 200 -1.67 0.35 21.09
C ASP A 200 -0.62 -0.75 21.24
N SER A 201 0.42 -0.55 22.05
CA SER A 201 1.47 -1.57 22.29
C SER A 201 0.93 -2.86 22.91
N GLY A 202 -0.22 -2.83 23.60
CA GLY A 202 -0.88 -4.04 24.10
C GLY A 202 -1.44 -4.94 23.01
N SER A 203 -1.57 -4.44 21.78
CA SER A 203 -2.07 -5.18 20.63
C SER A 203 -1.00 -6.02 19.92
N THR A 204 0.21 -6.13 20.50
CA THR A 204 1.33 -6.90 19.96
C THR A 204 2.22 -7.50 21.05
N ASP A 205 2.72 -8.70 20.78
CA ASP A 205 3.61 -9.49 21.65
C ASP A 205 5.04 -8.91 21.68
N ASP A 206 5.44 -8.19 20.61
CA ASP A 206 6.75 -7.57 20.45
C ASP A 206 6.86 -6.19 21.15
N GLY A 207 5.77 -5.73 21.78
CA GLY A 207 5.69 -4.41 22.44
C GLY A 207 5.74 -3.22 21.47
N ALA A 208 5.64 -3.45 20.15
CA ALA A 208 5.65 -2.37 19.18
C ALA A 208 4.38 -1.52 19.31
N SER A 209 4.54 -0.20 19.23
CA SER A 209 3.39 0.72 19.08
C SER A 209 3.37 1.38 17.71
N ARG A 210 4.38 1.12 16.88
CA ARG A 210 4.61 1.78 15.60
C ARG A 210 5.30 0.84 14.64
N ARG A 211 4.94 0.90 13.36
CA ARG A 211 5.64 0.17 12.29
C ARG A 211 5.74 1.01 11.03
N LEU A 212 6.82 0.79 10.29
CA LEU A 212 7.10 1.40 9.01
C LEU A 212 7.51 0.29 8.03
N LEU A 213 6.88 0.24 6.87
CA LEU A 213 7.20 -0.73 5.82
C LEU A 213 7.20 -0.05 4.45
N GLY A 214 8.25 -0.27 3.67
CA GLY A 214 8.26 -0.01 2.23
C GLY A 214 7.88 -1.27 1.47
N THR A 215 6.94 -1.19 0.54
CA THR A 215 6.56 -2.32 -0.33
C THR A 215 6.52 -1.91 -1.79
N THR A 216 7.01 -2.80 -2.66
CA THR A 216 6.94 -2.63 -4.12
C THR A 216 6.27 -3.86 -4.74
N TYR A 217 5.24 -3.64 -5.54
CA TYR A 217 4.39 -4.71 -6.07
C TYR A 217 4.64 -4.96 -7.56
N TRP A 218 5.74 -5.66 -7.85
CA TRP A 218 6.08 -6.09 -9.21
C TRP A 218 5.69 -7.55 -9.45
N ARG A 219 5.17 -7.83 -10.64
CA ARG A 219 4.91 -9.21 -11.10
C ARG A 219 6.22 -10.01 -11.08
N PRO A 220 6.18 -11.35 -10.99
CA PRO A 220 7.40 -12.16 -11.02
C PRO A 220 8.25 -11.83 -12.25
N TYR A 221 9.56 -11.72 -12.06
CA TYR A 221 10.54 -11.53 -13.13
C TYR A 221 11.83 -12.27 -12.75
N ASN A 222 12.62 -12.66 -13.75
CA ASN A 222 13.88 -13.36 -13.52
C ASN A 222 15.00 -12.34 -13.38
N HIS A 223 15.75 -12.40 -12.28
CA HIS A 223 17.04 -11.74 -12.24
C HIS A 223 18.04 -12.56 -13.05
N LYS A 224 18.62 -11.97 -14.11
CA LYS A 224 19.94 -12.43 -14.54
C LYS A 224 20.92 -11.88 -13.50
N SER A 225 21.49 -12.79 -12.72
CA SER A 225 22.63 -12.52 -11.83
C SER A 225 23.82 -12.02 -12.65
#